data_AF-A0AAW9X8F4-F1
#
_entry.id   AF-A0AAW9X8F4-F1
#
_cell.length_a   1.000
_cell.length_b   1.000
_cell.length_c   1.000
_cell.angle_alpha   90.00
_cell.angle_beta   90.00
_cell.angle_gamma   90.00
#
_symmetry.space_group_name_H-M   'P 1'
#
loop_
_entity.id
_entity.type
_entity.pdbx_description
1 polymer ?
#
loop_
_entity_poly.entity_id
_entity_poly.type
_entity_poly.pdbx_seq_one_letter_code
_entity_poly.pdbx_strand_id
1 'polypeptide(L)'
;RQDSFIAPCQGIIQKLELLWDCQSGWVDRSGKLIAFHHKGVRQSGLFIHRSALNAYLAITGEELIYRRFANRGYFDLAGRNGSQIDLKTWIQYRADKAPVVLREEELPFNC
;
A
#
# COMPACT_ATOMS: atom_id res chain seq x y z
N ARG A 1 -2.78 -27.51 -5.04
CA ARG A 1 -2.79 -26.12 -5.55
C ARG A 1 -1.47 -25.51 -5.13
N GLN A 2 -0.62 -25.09 -6.07
CA GLN A 2 0.53 -24.25 -5.71
C GLN A 2 -0.02 -22.95 -5.15
N ASP A 3 0.27 -22.65 -3.88
CA ASP A 3 0.01 -21.33 -3.33
C ASP A 3 0.84 -20.34 -4.15
N SER A 4 0.17 -19.36 -4.74
CA SER A 4 0.82 -18.30 -5.50
C SER A 4 1.88 -17.66 -4.61
N PHE A 5 3.14 -17.67 -5.05
CA PHE A 5 4.23 -17.06 -4.32
C PHE A 5 4.00 -15.55 -4.25
N ILE A 6 3.82 -15.02 -3.04
CA ILE A 6 3.58 -13.59 -2.81
C ILE A 6 4.93 -12.92 -2.61
N ALA A 7 5.32 -12.11 -3.59
CA ALA A 7 6.61 -11.41 -3.63
C ALA A 7 6.43 -9.93 -3.95
N PRO A 8 7.41 -9.07 -3.59
CA PRO A 8 7.52 -7.73 -4.14
C PRO A 8 7.60 -7.77 -5.66
N CYS A 9 7.23 -6.65 -6.30
CA CYS A 9 7.39 -6.55 -7.74
C CYS A 9 8.87 -6.69 -8.14
N GLN A 10 9.10 -7.20 -9.34
CA GLN A 10 10.44 -7.45 -9.86
C GLN A 10 11.33 -6.19 -9.85
N GLY A 11 10.75 -5.01 -10.07
CA GLY A 11 11.47 -3.74 -10.00
C GLY A 11 12.09 -3.49 -8.62
N ILE A 12 11.34 -3.74 -7.54
CA ILE A 12 11.86 -3.60 -6.17
C ILE A 12 13.00 -4.59 -5.92
N ILE A 13 12.81 -5.86 -6.29
CA ILE A 13 13.82 -6.90 -6.10
C ILE A 13 15.12 -6.54 -6.83
N GLN A 14 15.03 -6.10 -8.09
CA GLN A 14 16.20 -5.78 -8.91
C GLN A 14 16.90 -4.50 -8.45
N LYS A 15 16.16 -3.42 -8.16
CA LYS A 15 16.74 -2.13 -7.79
C LYS A 15 17.35 -2.12 -6.39
N LEU A 16 16.82 -2.92 -5.48
CA LEU A 16 17.34 -3.07 -4.13
C LEU A 16 18.25 -4.30 -3.98
N GLU A 17 18.48 -5.04 -5.07
CA GLU A 17 19.35 -6.22 -5.12
C GLU A 17 18.98 -7.26 -4.06
N LEU A 18 17.68 -7.50 -3.89
CA LEU A 18 17.16 -8.39 -2.86
C LEU A 18 17.37 -9.85 -3.24
N LEU A 19 17.70 -10.66 -2.24
CA LEU A 19 17.85 -12.10 -2.36
C LEU A 19 16.73 -12.79 -1.58
N TRP A 20 16.19 -13.88 -2.14
CA TRP A 20 15.24 -14.71 -1.40
C TRP A 20 16.00 -15.56 -0.39
N ASP A 21 15.62 -15.50 0.89
CA ASP A 21 16.28 -16.24 1.98
C ASP A 21 15.79 -17.69 2.12
N CYS A 22 14.86 -18.13 1.25
CA CYS A 22 14.25 -19.46 1.26
C CYS A 22 13.42 -19.81 2.51
N GLN A 23 13.17 -18.86 3.42
CA GLN A 23 12.50 -19.13 4.69
C GLN A 23 11.50 -18.05 5.10
N SER A 24 11.95 -16.81 5.26
CA SER A 24 11.21 -15.72 5.89
C SER A 24 10.86 -14.61 4.92
N GLY A 25 11.64 -14.38 3.88
CA GLY A 25 11.42 -13.26 2.97
C GLY A 25 12.60 -12.91 2.06
N TRP A 26 12.59 -11.65 1.65
CA TRP A 26 13.60 -11.02 0.82
C TRP A 26 14.57 -10.24 1.70
N VAL A 27 15.85 -10.55 1.59
CA VAL A 27 16.94 -9.92 2.35
C VAL A 27 17.81 -9.05 1.45
N ASP A 28 18.49 -8.07 2.04
CA ASP A 28 19.57 -7.33 1.35
C ASP A 28 20.89 -8.13 1.35
N ARG A 29 21.95 -7.55 0.76
CA ARG A 29 23.29 -8.16 0.70
C ARG A 29 23.92 -8.43 2.07
N SER A 30 23.47 -7.74 3.13
CA SER A 30 23.94 -7.97 4.49
C SER A 30 23.18 -9.10 5.20
N GLY A 31 22.16 -9.66 4.55
CA GLY A 31 21.27 -10.67 5.14
C GLY A 31 20.14 -10.07 5.99
N LYS A 32 19.96 -8.75 5.97
CA LYS A 32 18.87 -8.11 6.70
C LYS A 32 17.54 -8.30 5.97
N LEU A 33 16.50 -8.73 6.70
CA LEU A 33 15.15 -8.87 6.16
C LEU A 33 14.56 -7.52 5.72
N ILE A 34 14.24 -7.41 4.43
CA ILE A 34 13.71 -6.20 3.80
C ILE A 34 12.23 -6.32 3.50
N ALA A 35 11.78 -7.44 2.95
CA ALA A 35 10.37 -7.64 2.63
C ALA A 35 9.93 -9.07 2.93
N PHE A 36 8.72 -9.24 3.43
CA PHE A 36 8.18 -10.55 3.77
C PHE A 36 6.68 -10.57 3.59
N HIS A 37 6.16 -11.75 3.26
CA HIS A 37 4.72 -11.99 3.27
C HIS A 37 4.34 -12.60 4.62
N HIS A 38 3.35 -12.01 5.28
CA HIS A 38 2.77 -12.58 6.49
C HIS A 38 1.31 -12.92 6.22
N LYS A 39 0.90 -14.14 6.59
CA LYS A 39 -0.49 -14.62 6.48
C LYS A 39 -1.06 -14.83 7.88
N GLY A 40 -1.69 -13.81 8.43
CA GLY A 40 -2.38 -13.86 9.73
C GLY A 40 -3.90 -13.96 9.57
N VAL A 41 -4.57 -14.42 10.62
CA VAL A 41 -6.04 -14.60 10.66
C VAL A 41 -6.80 -13.30 10.39
N ARG A 42 -6.27 -12.16 10.85
CA ARG A 42 -6.88 -10.83 10.69
C ARG A 42 -6.15 -9.93 9.70
N GLN A 43 -4.87 -10.20 9.46
CA GLN A 43 -4.01 -9.37 8.63
C GLN A 43 -3.11 -10.27 7.81
N SER A 44 -3.30 -10.24 6.50
CA SER A 44 -2.41 -10.88 5.54
C SER A 44 -1.89 -9.81 4.58
N GLY A 45 -0.60 -9.83 4.27
CA GLY A 45 -0.01 -8.79 3.44
C GLY A 45 1.46 -9.00 3.14
N LEU A 46 1.91 -8.30 2.10
CA LEU A 46 3.31 -8.14 1.80
C LEU A 46 3.82 -6.87 2.48
N PHE A 47 4.84 -7.03 3.30
CA PHE A 47 5.47 -5.95 4.05
C PHE A 47 6.82 -5.62 3.45
N ILE A 48 7.19 -4.34 3.44
CA ILE A 48 8.52 -3.85 3.05
C ILE A 48 9.02 -2.87 4.11
N HIS A 49 10.30 -2.97 4.44
CA HIS A 49 10.94 -2.07 5.37
C HIS A 49 10.94 -0.64 4.80
N ARG A 50 10.55 0.35 5.62
CA ARG A 50 10.38 1.75 5.16
C ARG A 50 11.63 2.33 4.51
N SER A 51 12.82 2.06 5.06
CA SER A 51 14.08 2.56 4.47
C SER A 51 14.32 2.00 3.07
N ALA A 52 13.93 0.76 2.82
CA ALA A 52 14.08 0.10 1.53
C ALA A 52 13.09 0.65 0.51
N LEU A 53 11.83 0.88 0.92
CA LEU A 53 10.85 1.59 0.10
C LEU A 53 11.35 3.00 -0.27
N ASN A 54 11.87 3.76 0.69
CA ASN A 54 12.43 5.09 0.43
C ASN A 54 13.62 5.03 -0.53
N ALA A 55 14.53 4.07 -0.34
CA ALA A 55 15.66 3.88 -1.24
C ALA A 55 15.20 3.55 -2.66
N TYR A 56 14.20 2.67 -2.82
CA TYR A 56 13.63 2.34 -4.12
C TYR A 56 13.08 3.59 -4.83
N LEU A 57 12.23 4.38 -4.16
CA LEU A 57 11.65 5.60 -4.72
C LEU A 57 12.72 6.64 -5.08
N ALA A 58 13.77 6.76 -4.26
CA ALA A 58 14.89 7.66 -4.55
C ALA A 58 15.72 7.19 -5.76
N ILE A 59 15.94 5.88 -5.92
CA ILE A 59 16.68 5.29 -7.05
C ILE A 59 15.91 5.44 -8.36
N THR A 60 14.59 5.24 -8.33
CA THR A 60 13.76 5.26 -9.54
C THR A 60 13.24 6.64 -9.90
N GLY A 61 13.19 7.56 -8.94
CA GLY A 61 12.50 8.86 -9.10
C GLY A 61 10.98 8.72 -9.16
N GLU A 62 10.43 7.55 -8.80
CA GLU A 62 9.00 7.30 -8.79
C GLU A 62 8.33 7.87 -7.54
N GLU A 63 7.03 8.14 -7.65
CA GLU A 63 6.19 8.57 -6.54
C GLU A 63 5.23 7.46 -6.12
N LEU A 64 5.11 7.22 -4.82
CA LEU A 64 4.11 6.29 -4.29
C LEU A 64 2.81 7.03 -3.98
N ILE A 65 1.77 6.72 -4.74
CA ILE A 65 0.41 7.23 -4.52
C ILE A 65 -0.48 6.07 -4.09
N TYR A 66 -1.23 6.24 -3.00
CA TYR A 66 -2.19 5.26 -2.54
C TYR A 66 -3.57 5.90 -2.35
N ARG A 67 -4.61 5.09 -2.54
CA ARG A 67 -5.99 5.50 -2.36
C ARG A 67 -6.50 5.05 -1.00
N ARG A 68 -7.05 5.98 -0.23
CA ARG A 68 -7.81 5.69 0.99
C ARG A 68 -9.29 5.80 0.70
N PHE A 69 -10.05 4.84 1.20
CA PHE A 69 -11.51 4.86 1.18
C PHE A 69 -12.03 5.20 2.59
N ALA A 70 -13.03 6.07 2.66
CA ALA A 70 -13.80 6.32 3.86
C ALA A 70 -15.28 6.48 3.50
N ASN A 71 -16.16 5.73 4.17
CA ASN A 71 -17.61 5.94 4.06
C ASN A 71 -17.99 7.04 5.06
N ARG A 72 -18.57 8.15 4.57
CA ARG A 72 -18.89 9.34 5.37
C ARG A 72 -20.34 9.37 5.86
N GLY A 73 -21.14 8.35 5.62
CA GLY A 73 -22.56 8.30 6.02
C GLY A 73 -23.50 8.82 4.92
N TYR A 74 -24.67 9.35 5.27
CA TYR A 74 -25.76 9.65 4.33
C TYR A 74 -25.82 11.14 3.90
N PHE A 75 -26.33 11.41 2.69
CA PHE A 75 -26.53 12.76 2.14
C PHE A 75 -27.48 13.65 2.96
N ASP A 76 -28.46 13.08 3.68
CA ASP A 76 -29.38 13.82 4.53
C ASP A 76 -29.37 13.31 5.98
N LEU A 77 -29.40 14.24 6.95
CA LEU A 77 -29.63 13.92 8.37
C LEU A 77 -31.04 13.31 8.61
N ALA A 78 -31.91 13.33 7.60
CA ALA A 78 -33.30 12.88 7.65
C ALA A 78 -33.55 11.48 7.02
N GLY A 79 -32.52 10.83 6.46
CA GLY A 79 -32.54 9.43 6.05
C GLY A 79 -33.56 9.05 4.96
N ARG A 80 -34.10 9.99 4.17
CA ARG A 80 -35.22 9.66 3.25
C ARG A 80 -34.79 9.00 1.95
N ASN A 81 -33.56 9.25 1.49
CA ASN A 81 -33.07 8.74 0.20
C ASN A 81 -31.97 7.69 0.30
N GLY A 82 -31.43 7.40 1.49
CA GLY A 82 -30.49 6.29 1.73
C GLY A 82 -29.14 6.39 0.99
N SER A 83 -28.88 7.45 0.23
CA SER A 83 -27.65 7.64 -0.53
C SER A 83 -26.47 7.89 0.41
N GLN A 84 -25.53 6.94 0.46
CA GLN A 84 -24.28 7.06 1.20
C GLN A 84 -23.24 7.86 0.41
N ILE A 85 -22.36 8.56 1.11
CA ILE A 85 -21.23 9.30 0.53
C ILE A 85 -19.97 8.47 0.74
N ASP A 86 -19.41 8.01 -0.38
CA ASP A 86 -18.10 7.40 -0.40
C ASP A 86 -17.05 8.46 -0.73
N LEU A 87 -16.08 8.63 0.17
CA LEU A 87 -14.93 9.51 -0.04
C LEU A 87 -13.73 8.67 -0.51
N LYS A 88 -13.24 8.99 -1.71
CA LYS A 88 -11.98 8.48 -2.24
C LYS A 88 -10.93 9.58 -2.13
N THR A 89 -9.90 9.35 -1.34
CA THR A 89 -8.76 10.27 -1.21
C THR A 89 -7.52 9.64 -1.83
N TRP A 90 -6.86 10.34 -2.74
CA TRP A 90 -5.54 9.97 -3.27
C TRP A 90 -4.47 10.70 -2.50
N ILE A 91 -3.54 9.93 -1.94
CA ILE A 91 -2.52 10.43 -1.02
C ILE A 91 -1.14 10.07 -1.58
N GLN A 92 -0.29 11.09 -1.74
CA GLN A 92 1.12 10.93 -2.05
C GLN A 92 1.88 10.61 -0.76
N TYR A 93 2.57 9.47 -0.74
CA TYR A 93 3.53 9.15 0.31
C TYR A 93 4.74 10.08 0.22
N ARG A 94 5.25 10.51 1.39
CA ARG A 94 6.49 11.27 1.50
C ARG A 94 7.40 10.64 2.55
N ALA A 95 8.66 10.43 2.18
CA ALA A 95 9.64 9.76 3.04
C ALA A 95 9.88 10.53 4.35
N ASP A 96 10.02 11.85 4.28
CA ASP A 96 10.46 12.70 5.40
C ASP A 96 9.41 13.72 5.85
N LYS A 97 8.21 13.70 5.27
CA LYS A 97 7.14 14.67 5.53
C LYS A 97 5.81 13.95 5.70
N ALA A 98 4.82 14.70 6.19
CA ALA A 98 3.44 14.24 6.16
C ALA A 98 3.02 13.90 4.71
N PRO A 99 2.23 12.83 4.51
CA PRO A 99 1.62 12.54 3.22
C PRO A 99 0.78 13.71 2.72
N VAL A 100 0.72 13.90 1.41
CA VAL A 100 -0.02 15.01 0.79
C VAL A 100 -1.27 14.48 0.10
N VAL A 101 -2.42 15.08 0.36
CA VAL A 101 -3.65 14.81 -0.39
C VAL A 101 -3.53 15.44 -1.78
N LEU A 102 -3.61 14.61 -2.82
CA LEU A 102 -3.55 15.05 -4.21
C LEU A 102 -4.93 15.33 -4.79
N ARG A 103 -5.91 14.51 -4.41
CA ARG A 103 -7.28 14.58 -4.91
C ARG A 103 -8.23 13.97 -3.90
N GLU A 104 -9.42 14.54 -3.82
CA GLU A 104 -10.58 13.96 -3.15
C GLU A 104 -11.73 13.88 -4.14
N GLU A 105 -12.49 12.79 -4.05
CA GLU A 105 -13.69 12.56 -4.85
C GLU A 105 -14.78 12.01 -3.93
N GLU A 106 -15.91 12.71 -3.90
CA GLU A 106 -17.12 12.26 -3.23
C GLU A 106 -18.03 11.61 -4.27
N LEU A 107 -18.43 10.37 -4.01
CA LEU A 107 -19.30 9.61 -4.89
C LEU A 107 -20.59 9.25 -4.16
N PRO A 108 -21.76 9.42 -4.81
CA PRO A 108 -22.98 8.78 -4.33
C PRO A 108 -22.82 7.27 -4.43
N PHE A 109 -23.12 6.55 -3.35
CA PHE A 109 -23.19 5.11 -3.35
C PHE A 109 -24.40 4.66 -4.18
N ASN A 110 -24.16 4.29 -5.43
CA ASN A 110 -25.13 3.62 -6.28
C ASN A 110 -24.73 2.14 -6.35
N CYS A 111 -25.47 1.28 -5.65
CA CYS A 111 -25.43 -0.17 -5.87
C CYS A 111 -25.78 -0.50 -7.33
#